data_AF-A0A9D7WUG7-F1
#
_entry.id   AF-A0A9D7WUG7-F1
#
_cell.length_a   1.000
_cell.length_b   1.000
_cell.length_c   1.000
_cell.angle_alpha   90.00
_cell.angle_beta   90.00
_cell.angle_gamma   90.00
#
_symmetry.space_group_name_H-M   'P 1'
#
loop_
_entity.id
_entity.type
_entity.pdbx_description
1 polymer ?
#
loop_
_entity_poly.entity_id
_entity_poly.type
_entity_poly.pdbx_seq_one_letter_code
_entity_poly.pdbx_strand_id
1 'polypeptide(L)'
;MPAHDHWFNEFKGEITTDHREILERARRPNHNGEWSFNHAVARTRQFYTERFTGYARCNSITLDELKVLLKMIETFATDAFPGS
;
A
#
# COMPACT_ATOMS: atom_id res chain seq x y z
N MET A 1 14.88 -14.91 12.79
CA MET A 1 14.20 -14.83 11.49
C MET A 1 15.07 -13.99 10.57
N PRO A 2 15.23 -14.33 9.29
CA PRO A 2 15.92 -13.45 8.34
C PRO A 2 15.21 -12.09 8.31
N ALA A 3 15.97 -11.00 8.15
CA ALA A 3 15.44 -9.63 8.18
C ALA A 3 14.36 -9.36 7.11
N HIS A 4 14.32 -10.18 6.05
CA HIS A 4 13.35 -10.08 4.96
C HIS A 4 11.90 -10.37 5.38
N ASP A 5 11.71 -11.43 6.19
CA ASP A 5 10.39 -11.85 6.64
C ASP A 5 9.71 -10.77 7.49
N HIS A 6 10.50 -9.95 8.18
CA HIS A 6 9.99 -8.86 9.02
C HIS A 6 9.42 -7.74 8.15
N TRP A 7 10.22 -7.17 7.25
CA TRP A 7 9.81 -6.04 6.41
C TRP A 7 8.66 -6.37 5.47
N PHE A 8 8.66 -7.57 4.88
CA PHE A 8 7.57 -7.99 4.01
C PHE A 8 6.22 -8.01 4.74
N ASN A 9 6.18 -8.57 5.97
CA ASN A 9 4.97 -8.63 6.76
C ASN A 9 4.53 -7.26 7.29
N GLU A 10 5.48 -6.41 7.67
CA GLU A 10 5.18 -5.02 8.05
C GLU A 10 4.53 -4.26 6.90
N PHE A 11 5.10 -4.32 5.69
CA PHE A 11 4.51 -3.65 4.52
C PHE A 11 3.11 -4.16 4.19
N LYS A 12 2.87 -5.47 4.26
CA LYS A 12 1.50 -6.00 4.07
C LYS A 12 0.53 -5.42 5.10
N GLY A 13 0.95 -5.31 6.35
CA GLY A 13 0.15 -4.72 7.42
C GLY A 13 -0.17 -3.24 7.20
N GLU A 14 0.85 -2.46 6.82
CA GLU A 14 0.71 -1.04 6.49
C GLU A 14 -0.26 -0.83 5.32
N ILE A 15 -0.04 -1.49 4.17
CA ILE A 15 -0.92 -1.33 2.98
C ILE A 15 -2.36 -1.72 3.31
N THR A 16 -2.57 -2.80 4.07
CA THR A 16 -3.91 -3.28 4.44
C THR A 16 -4.62 -2.29 5.37
N THR A 17 -3.87 -1.58 6.21
CA THR A 17 -4.41 -0.55 7.10
C THR A 17 -4.78 0.69 6.30
N ASP A 18 -3.86 1.20 5.48
CA ASP A 18 -4.10 2.35 4.61
C ASP A 18 -5.26 2.13 3.64
N HIS A 19 -5.40 0.91 3.10
CA HIS A 19 -6.51 0.53 2.23
C HIS A 19 -7.85 0.75 2.93
N ARG A 20 -7.97 0.23 4.16
CA ARG A 20 -9.19 0.37 4.97
C ARG A 20 -9.45 1.82 5.32
N GLU A 21 -8.43 2.55 5.76
CA GLU A 21 -8.57 3.96 6.14
C GLU A 21 -9.00 4.84 4.96
N ILE A 22 -8.45 4.62 3.76
CA ILE A 22 -8.84 5.37 2.56
C ILE A 22 -10.29 5.07 2.16
N LEU A 23 -10.73 3.80 2.22
CA LEU A 23 -12.11 3.44 1.93
C LEU A 23 -13.08 3.98 2.99
N GLU A 24 -12.70 3.99 4.26
CA GLU A 24 -13.49 4.61 5.33
C GLU A 24 -13.60 6.12 5.14
N ARG A 25 -12.49 6.78 4.80
CA ARG A 25 -12.46 8.22 4.51
C ARG A 25 -13.37 8.57 3.33
N ALA A 26 -13.39 7.74 2.30
CA ALA A 26 -14.27 7.90 1.14
C ALA A 26 -15.76 7.86 1.48
N ARG A 27 -16.14 7.18 2.56
CA ARG A 27 -17.54 7.09 3.04
C ARG A 27 -17.95 8.28 3.91
N ARG A 28 -17.01 9.11 4.36
CA ARG A 28 -17.31 10.26 5.24
C ARG A 28 -17.69 11.50 4.42
N PRO A 29 -18.56 12.38 4.93
CA PRO A 29 -18.87 13.63 4.27
C PRO A 29 -17.62 14.50 4.15
N ASN A 30 -17.31 14.96 2.94
CA ASN A 30 -16.17 15.84 2.70
C ASN A 30 -16.57 17.28 3.04
N HIS A 31 -16.50 17.64 4.32
CA HIS A 31 -17.00 18.92 4.82
C HIS A 31 -16.31 20.17 4.23
N ASN A 32 -15.07 20.03 3.72
CA ASN A 32 -14.25 21.16 3.26
C ASN A 32 -13.81 21.07 1.79
N GLY A 33 -14.17 20.01 1.05
CA GLY A 33 -13.81 19.84 -0.37
C GLY A 33 -12.32 19.59 -0.67
N GLU A 34 -11.43 19.73 0.31
CA GLU A 34 -9.96 19.62 0.12
C GLU A 34 -9.48 18.17 -0.14
N TRP A 35 -10.26 17.17 0.27
CA TRP A 35 -9.86 15.77 0.14
C TRP A 35 -10.40 15.14 -1.15
N SER A 36 -9.53 14.47 -1.91
CA SER A 36 -9.88 13.73 -3.11
C SER A 36 -9.42 12.28 -3.01
N PHE A 37 -10.37 11.35 -3.16
CA PHE A 37 -10.10 9.91 -3.13
C PHE A 37 -9.06 9.51 -4.18
N ASN A 38 -9.25 9.93 -5.43
CA ASN A 38 -8.33 9.59 -6.53
C ASN A 38 -6.92 10.13 -6.28
N HIS A 39 -6.81 11.33 -5.73
CA HIS A 39 -5.51 11.92 -5.39
C HIS A 39 -4.83 11.17 -4.24
N ALA A 40 -5.59 10.80 -3.20
CA ALA A 40 -5.07 9.99 -2.09
C ALA A 40 -4.58 8.62 -2.58
N VAL A 41 -5.37 7.93 -3.41
CA VAL A 41 -4.98 6.64 -4.00
C VAL A 41 -3.72 6.77 -4.84
N ALA A 42 -3.64 7.74 -5.75
CA ALA A 42 -2.47 7.95 -6.59
C ALA A 42 -1.21 8.23 -5.76
N ARG A 43 -1.31 9.10 -4.75
CA ARG A 43 -0.20 9.44 -3.85
C ARG A 43 0.27 8.22 -3.05
N THR A 44 -0.65 7.45 -2.48
CA THR A 44 -0.32 6.24 -1.72
C THR A 44 0.36 5.20 -2.60
N ARG A 45 -0.14 4.98 -3.82
CA ARG A 45 0.47 4.05 -4.79
C ARG A 45 1.90 4.46 -5.14
N GLN A 46 2.13 5.74 -5.41
CA GLN A 46 3.47 6.26 -5.70
C GLN A 46 4.43 6.06 -4.52
N PHE A 47 4.02 6.45 -3.32
CA PHE A 47 4.81 6.33 -2.10
C PHE A 47 5.30 4.90 -1.86
N TYR A 48 4.39 3.92 -1.91
CA TYR A 48 4.75 2.52 -1.67
C TYR A 48 5.59 1.92 -2.81
N THR A 49 5.31 2.29 -4.06
CA THR A 49 6.11 1.82 -5.21
C THR A 49 7.58 2.24 -5.07
N GLU A 50 7.82 3.50 -4.71
CA GLU A 50 9.17 4.03 -4.48
C GLU A 50 9.83 3.34 -3.26
N ARG A 51 9.09 3.20 -2.16
CA ARG A 51 9.59 2.57 -0.92
C ARG A 51 9.98 1.11 -1.15
N PHE A 52 9.12 0.28 -1.73
CA PHE A 52 9.44 -1.14 -1.93
C PHE A 52 10.63 -1.34 -2.88
N THR A 53 10.72 -0.53 -3.93
CA THR A 53 11.85 -0.56 -4.86
C THR A 53 13.16 -0.25 -4.12
N GLY A 54 13.16 0.71 -3.20
CA GLY A 54 14.30 1.01 -2.34
C GLY A 54 14.71 -0.16 -1.44
N TYR A 55 13.73 -0.80 -0.79
CA TYR A 55 13.99 -1.92 0.12
C TYR A 55 14.47 -3.18 -0.62
N ALA A 56 13.96 -3.44 -1.83
CA ALA A 56 14.46 -4.51 -2.69
C ALA A 56 15.92 -4.26 -3.11
N ARG A 57 16.31 -3.02 -3.43
CA ARG A 57 17.71 -2.68 -3.76
C ARG A 57 18.67 -2.89 -2.60
N CYS A 58 18.21 -2.68 -1.37
CA CYS A 58 19.00 -2.90 -0.16
C CYS A 58 18.94 -4.35 0.34
N ASN A 59 18.38 -5.29 -0.43
CA ASN A 59 18.12 -6.66 -0.01
C ASN A 59 17.42 -6.72 1.36
N SER A 60 16.45 -5.83 1.60
CA SER A 60 15.59 -5.89 2.80
C SER A 60 14.31 -6.67 2.54
N ILE A 61 13.98 -6.89 1.27
CA ILE A 61 12.96 -7.82 0.77
C ILE A 61 13.49 -8.47 -0.52
N THR A 62 13.00 -9.64 -0.86
CA THR A 62 13.30 -10.36 -2.10
C THR A 62 12.54 -9.79 -3.30
N LEU A 63 12.96 -10.15 -4.52
CA LEU A 63 12.24 -9.75 -5.74
C LEU A 63 10.84 -10.35 -5.83
N ASP A 64 10.61 -11.54 -5.25
CA ASP A 64 9.29 -12.16 -5.26
C ASP A 64 8.35 -11.49 -4.24
N GLU A 65 8.86 -11.13 -3.06
CA GLU A 65 8.11 -10.30 -2.11
C GLU A 65 7.77 -8.92 -2.70
N LEU A 66 8.72 -8.28 -3.41
CA LEU A 66 8.47 -7.04 -4.13
C LEU A 66 7.30 -7.17 -5.12
N LYS A 67 7.27 -8.23 -5.93
CA LYS A 67 6.17 -8.47 -6.89
C LYS A 67 4.82 -8.59 -6.19
N VAL A 68 4.78 -9.30 -5.06
CA VAL A 68 3.55 -9.43 -4.26
C VAL A 68 3.09 -8.07 -3.75
N LEU A 69 4.00 -7.29 -3.15
CA LEU A 69 3.67 -5.97 -2.62
C LEU A 69 3.21 -5.00 -3.72
N LEU A 70 3.88 -4.99 -4.87
CA LEU A 70 3.49 -4.16 -6.01
C LEU A 70 2.11 -4.58 -6.55
N LYS A 71 1.79 -5.87 -6.55
CA LYS A 71 0.46 -6.33 -6.96
C LYS A 71 -0.64 -5.85 -6.00
N MET A 72 -0.38 -5.82 -4.70
CA MET A 72 -1.30 -5.25 -3.71
C MET A 72 -1.54 -3.75 -3.96
N ILE A 73 -0.49 -3.01 -4.34
CA ILE A 73 -0.59 -1.58 -4.65
C ILE A 73 -1.35 -1.32 -5.96
N GLU A 74 -1.17 -2.17 -6.97
CA GLU A 74 -1.92 -2.10 -8.23
C GLU A 74 -3.44 -2.19 -8.00
N THR A 75 -3.86 -3.08 -7.10
CA THR A 75 -5.27 -3.30 -6.72
C THR A 75 -5.72 -2.47 -5.51
N PHE A 76 -4.90 -1.54 -5.03
CA PHE A 76 -5.21 -0.69 -3.87
C PHE A 76 -6.49 0.13 -4.08
N ALA A 77 -7.34 0.19 -3.04
CA ALA A 77 -8.65 0.84 -3.01
C ALA A 77 -9.64 0.33 -4.08
N THR A 78 -9.52 -0.94 -4.47
CA THR A 78 -10.46 -1.66 -5.35
C THR A 78 -10.90 -2.96 -4.71
N ASP A 79 -11.98 -3.57 -5.20
CA ASP A 79 -12.48 -4.87 -4.73
C ASP A 79 -11.54 -6.04 -5.06
N ALA A 80 -10.53 -5.81 -5.91
CA ALA A 80 -9.51 -6.80 -6.24
C ALA A 80 -8.32 -6.81 -5.24
N PHE A 81 -8.42 -6.05 -4.14
CA PHE A 81 -7.38 -6.02 -3.12
C PHE A 81 -7.34 -7.35 -2.36
N PRO A 82 -6.19 -8.00 -2.20
CA PRO A 82 -6.15 -9.29 -1.52
C PRO A 82 -6.49 -9.13 -0.03
N GLY A 83 -7.52 -9.83 0.44
CA GLY A 83 -7.98 -9.80 1.82
C GLY A 83 -9.08 -8.77 2.12
N SER A 84 -9.66 -8.12 1.11
CA SER A 84 -10.93 -7.37 1.21
C SER A 84 -12.15 -8.29 1.18
#